data_AF-A0A3M8FRB3-F1
#
_entry.id   AF-A0A3M8FRB3-F1
#
_cell.length_a   1.000
_cell.length_b   1.000
_cell.length_c   1.000
_cell.angle_alpha   90.00
_cell.angle_beta   90.00
_cell.angle_gamma   90.00
#
_symmetry.space_group_name_H-M   'P 1'
#
loop_
_entity.id
_entity.type
_entity.pdbx_description
1 polymer ?
#
loop_
_entity_poly.entity_id
_entity_poly.type
_entity_poly.pdbx_seq_one_letter_code
_entity_poly.pdbx_strand_id
1 'polypeptide(L)'
;MRARFAAVLPVALLALAGCQCDACSTGGDSDGDAHAVGYVNETCPVGGEAIAVDGGSANYNGHKVGFCCPGCEGGWNEMSTAEKDQFIADAKAGTR
;
A
#
# COMPACT_ATOMS: atom_id res chain seq x y z
N MET A 1 -56.98 -19.05 31.62
CA MET A 1 -56.74 -19.88 32.83
C MET A 1 -55.36 -19.55 33.40
N ARG A 2 -55.27 -19.36 34.71
CA ARG A 2 -54.08 -18.94 35.45
C ARG A 2 -53.32 -20.15 36.00
N ALA A 3 -52.01 -20.16 35.77
CA ALA A 3 -50.93 -20.65 36.65
C ALA A 3 -50.82 -22.20 36.84
N ARG A 4 -49.69 -22.82 37.20
CA ARG A 4 -48.71 -22.51 38.26
C ARG A 4 -47.42 -23.37 38.06
N PHE A 5 -46.26 -22.71 38.16
CA PHE A 5 -45.01 -23.10 38.87
C PHE A 5 -44.33 -24.49 38.71
N ALA A 6 -43.09 -24.47 38.20
CA ALA A 6 -41.86 -25.00 38.83
C ALA A 6 -40.67 -24.53 37.95
N ALA A 7 -39.82 -23.53 38.29
CA ALA A 7 -38.73 -23.58 39.29
C ALA A 7 -37.95 -24.91 39.14
N VAL A 8 -36.65 -25.00 38.79
CA VAL A 8 -35.48 -24.20 39.15
C VAL A 8 -34.32 -24.55 38.17
N LEU A 9 -33.58 -23.51 37.73
CA LEU A 9 -32.12 -23.36 37.47
C LEU A 9 -31.16 -24.59 37.59
N PRO A 10 -29.90 -24.61 37.03
CA PRO A 10 -29.16 -23.51 36.38
C PRO A 10 -28.04 -23.85 35.33
N VAL A 11 -27.39 -22.78 34.84
CA VAL A 11 -25.99 -22.64 34.37
C VAL A 11 -25.53 -23.28 33.04
N ALA A 12 -25.41 -22.42 32.03
CA ALA A 12 -24.22 -22.24 31.18
C ALA A 12 -24.32 -20.80 30.61
N LEU A 13 -23.83 -19.75 31.26
CA LEU A 13 -22.44 -19.30 31.41
C LEU A 13 -21.67 -19.24 30.07
N LEU A 14 -21.30 -18.00 29.71
CA LEU A 14 -20.32 -17.56 28.70
C LEU A 14 -20.78 -17.57 27.23
N ALA A 15 -20.62 -16.50 26.44
CA ALA A 15 -20.02 -15.20 26.66
C ALA A 15 -20.45 -14.23 25.54
N LEU A 16 -20.35 -12.95 25.89
CA LEU A 16 -20.42 -11.75 25.07
C LEU A 16 -19.71 -11.88 23.71
N ALA A 17 -20.41 -11.49 22.64
CA ALA A 17 -19.82 -10.72 21.55
C ALA A 17 -20.92 -9.87 20.92
N GLY A 18 -20.85 -8.56 21.16
CA GLY A 18 -21.77 -7.59 20.58
C GLY A 18 -21.51 -7.38 19.09
N CYS A 19 -22.59 -7.26 18.32
CA CYS A 19 -22.57 -6.46 17.09
C CYS A 19 -22.28 -5.01 17.50
N GLN A 20 -21.05 -4.52 17.30
CA GLN A 20 -20.70 -3.11 17.06
C GLN A 20 -19.20 -2.99 16.65
N CYS A 21 -18.86 -3.27 15.38
CA CYS A 21 -17.67 -2.81 14.62
C CYS A 21 -17.65 -3.61 13.30
N ASP A 22 -17.56 -3.03 12.10
CA ASP A 22 -16.32 -2.44 11.60
C ASP A 22 -16.61 -1.43 10.48
N ALA A 23 -16.49 -0.16 10.83
CA ALA A 23 -16.01 0.86 9.93
C ALA A 23 -14.70 1.37 10.55
N CYS A 24 -13.64 0.55 10.54
CA CYS A 24 -12.26 1.00 10.55
C CYS A 24 -11.27 -0.16 10.43
N SER A 25 -10.53 -0.16 9.32
CA SER A 25 -9.20 -0.79 9.17
C SER A 25 -9.18 -2.26 8.73
N THR A 26 -9.33 -2.46 7.43
CA THR A 26 -8.44 -3.38 6.69
C THR A 26 -7.64 -2.46 5.76
N GLY A 27 -6.34 -2.24 5.91
CA GLY A 27 -5.32 -3.18 6.34
C GLY A 27 -4.62 -3.77 5.13
N GLY A 28 -4.10 -2.91 4.25
CA GLY A 28 -3.00 -3.21 3.33
C GLY A 28 -3.36 -4.07 2.12
N ASP A 29 -3.92 -3.44 1.09
CA ASP A 29 -3.78 -3.86 -0.30
C ASP A 29 -2.28 -3.84 -0.66
N SER A 30 -1.59 -4.91 -0.28
CA SER A 30 -0.31 -5.26 -0.85
C SER A 30 -0.58 -5.97 -2.16
N ASP A 31 -1.11 -5.25 -3.13
CA ASP A 31 -0.98 -5.67 -4.52
C ASP A 31 0.49 -5.42 -4.89
N GLY A 32 1.28 -6.47 -4.69
CA GLY A 32 2.61 -6.59 -5.25
C GLY A 32 2.49 -6.70 -6.77
N ASP A 33 2.24 -5.57 -7.41
CA ASP A 33 2.36 -5.42 -8.85
C ASP A 33 3.83 -5.60 -9.23
N ALA A 34 4.05 -6.54 -10.14
CA ALA A 34 5.35 -7.06 -10.54
C ALA A 34 6.09 -6.09 -11.47
N HIS A 35 6.34 -4.88 -10.99
CA HIS A 35 7.31 -3.97 -11.58
C HIS A 35 8.73 -4.55 -11.41
N ALA A 36 9.56 -4.44 -12.45
CA ALA A 36 10.90 -5.03 -12.58
C ALA A 36 11.61 -5.22 -11.23
N VAL A 37 11.47 -6.44 -10.70
CA VAL A 37 11.89 -6.93 -9.37
C VAL A 37 12.34 -5.83 -8.38
N GLY A 38 11.38 -5.04 -7.91
CA GLY A 38 11.54 -4.16 -6.74
C GLY A 38 11.60 -2.66 -7.00
N TYR A 39 11.37 -2.19 -8.24
CA TYR A 39 11.10 -0.77 -8.49
C TYR A 39 9.62 -0.43 -8.35
N VAL A 40 9.32 0.83 -8.04
CA VAL A 40 7.93 1.33 -7.94
C VAL A 40 7.38 1.78 -9.29
N ASN A 41 8.23 1.93 -10.31
CA ASN A 41 7.90 2.53 -11.61
C ASN A 41 8.40 1.68 -12.78
N GLU A 42 7.72 1.78 -13.92
CA GLU A 42 8.14 1.19 -15.20
C GLU A 42 8.82 2.21 -16.12
N THR A 43 8.50 3.50 -15.93
CA THR A 43 8.99 4.60 -16.75
C THR A 43 9.95 5.50 -15.95
N CYS A 44 11.05 5.93 -16.55
CA CYS A 44 12.04 6.81 -15.94
C CYS A 44 11.44 8.21 -15.69
N PRO A 45 11.49 8.74 -14.45
CA PRO A 45 10.96 10.08 -14.14
C PRO A 45 11.75 11.22 -14.79
N VAL A 46 12.99 10.98 -15.19
CA VAL A 46 13.88 11.99 -15.79
C VAL A 46 13.84 11.94 -17.31
N GLY A 47 13.91 10.73 -17.88
CA GLY A 47 14.01 10.52 -19.32
C GLY A 47 12.69 10.15 -20.01
N GLY A 48 11.66 9.73 -19.25
CA GLY A 48 10.38 9.29 -19.81
C GLY A 48 10.43 7.96 -20.59
N GLU A 49 11.58 7.29 -20.62
CA GLU A 49 11.80 5.99 -21.27
C GLU A 49 11.62 4.85 -20.28
N ALA A 50 11.43 3.62 -20.77
CA ALA A 50 11.36 2.44 -19.92
C ALA A 50 12.64 2.29 -19.06
N ILE A 51 12.47 1.86 -17.81
CA ILE A 51 13.60 1.61 -16.92
C ILE A 51 14.50 0.50 -17.46
N ALA A 52 15.80 0.64 -17.23
CA ALA A 52 16.80 -0.35 -17.62
C ALA A 52 17.52 -0.85 -16.36
N VAL A 53 17.90 -2.13 -16.33
CA VAL A 53 18.64 -2.72 -15.20
C VAL A 53 19.97 -2.00 -14.96
N ASP A 54 20.63 -1.55 -16.03
CA ASP A 54 21.89 -0.80 -15.98
C ASP A 54 21.71 0.72 -15.73
N GLY A 55 20.46 1.20 -15.67
CA GLY A 55 20.15 2.63 -15.46
C GLY A 55 20.34 3.09 -14.02
N GLY A 56 20.38 2.16 -13.06
CA GLY A 56 20.50 2.47 -11.65
C GLY A 56 19.15 2.79 -10.99
N SER A 57 19.21 3.23 -9.73
CA SER A 57 18.00 3.49 -8.95
C SER A 57 18.24 4.38 -7.74
N ALA A 58 17.22 5.14 -7.33
CA ALA A 58 17.24 5.94 -6.11
C ALA A 58 16.17 5.47 -5.11
N ASN A 59 16.47 5.59 -3.81
CA ASN A 59 15.47 5.35 -2.76
C ASN A 59 14.79 6.67 -2.39
N TYR A 60 13.45 6.71 -2.41
CA TYR A 60 12.68 7.89 -2.06
C TYR A 60 11.36 7.51 -1.40
N ASN A 61 11.05 8.10 -0.23
CA ASN A 61 9.86 7.79 0.57
C ASN A 61 9.64 6.28 0.85
N GLY A 62 10.73 5.50 1.00
CA GLY A 62 10.64 4.05 1.21
C GLY A 62 10.39 3.22 -0.06
N HIS A 63 10.33 3.88 -1.21
CA HIS A 63 10.19 3.24 -2.52
C HIS A 63 11.49 3.31 -3.30
N LYS A 64 11.71 2.33 -4.19
CA LYS A 64 12.88 2.29 -5.06
C LYS A 64 12.47 2.74 -6.45
N VAL A 65 13.07 3.82 -6.94
CA VAL A 65 12.79 4.39 -8.26
C VAL A 65 13.85 3.92 -9.23
N GLY A 66 13.47 3.24 -10.31
CA GLY A 66 14.35 2.80 -11.39
C GLY A 66 14.56 3.89 -12.43
N PHE A 67 15.70 3.84 -13.13
CA PHE A 67 16.05 4.79 -14.19
C PHE A 67 16.34 4.09 -15.53
N CYS A 68 16.24 4.83 -16.65
CA CYS A 68 16.53 4.31 -17.98
C CYS A 68 18.04 4.31 -18.32
N CYS A 69 18.83 5.20 -17.72
CA CYS A 69 20.26 5.32 -18.02
C CYS A 69 21.07 5.83 -16.82
N PRO A 70 22.37 5.49 -16.75
CA PRO A 70 23.26 5.98 -15.72
C PRO A 70 23.35 7.51 -15.80
N GLY A 71 23.22 8.17 -14.65
CA GLY A 71 23.22 9.64 -14.54
C GLY A 71 21.84 10.27 -14.37
N CYS A 72 20.75 9.54 -14.64
CA CYS A 72 19.40 10.01 -14.30
C CYS A 72 19.20 10.27 -12.80
N GLU A 73 19.98 9.65 -11.92
CA GLU A 73 19.95 9.95 -10.48
C GLU A 73 20.25 11.44 -10.19
N GLY A 74 21.13 12.08 -10.98
CA GLY A 74 21.43 13.50 -10.83
C GLY A 74 20.19 14.37 -11.11
N GLY A 75 19.56 14.15 -12.27
CA GLY A 75 18.32 14.84 -12.64
C GLY A 75 17.19 14.56 -11.64
N TRP A 76 17.07 13.33 -11.15
CA TRP A 76 16.15 12.99 -10.08
C TRP A 76 16.43 13.84 -8.85
N ASN A 77 17.68 13.92 -8.38
CA ASN A 77 18.03 14.70 -7.19
C ASN A 77 17.71 16.20 -7.34
N GLU A 78 17.80 16.76 -8.55
CA GLU A 78 17.48 18.16 -8.85
C GLU A 78 15.97 18.46 -8.90
N MET A 79 15.11 17.47 -9.14
CA MET A 79 13.65 17.66 -9.14
C MET A 79 13.13 18.12 -7.76
N SER A 80 12.05 18.90 -7.79
CA SER A 80 11.40 19.37 -6.57
C SER A 80 10.78 18.20 -5.80
N THR A 81 10.72 18.31 -4.48
CA THR A 81 10.06 17.30 -3.63
C THR A 81 8.62 17.03 -4.08
N ALA A 82 7.88 18.07 -4.46
CA ALA A 82 6.51 17.92 -4.97
C ALA A 82 6.41 17.07 -6.24
N GLU A 83 7.37 17.22 -7.17
CA GLU A 83 7.39 16.46 -8.42
C GLU A 83 7.73 14.99 -8.16
N LYS A 84 8.69 14.75 -7.26
CA LYS A 84 9.06 13.40 -6.82
C LYS A 84 7.90 12.71 -6.10
N ASP A 85 7.24 13.41 -5.17
CA ASP A 85 6.10 12.89 -4.42
C ASP A 85 4.93 12.54 -5.36
N GLN A 86 4.64 13.43 -6.33
CA GLN A 86 3.62 13.17 -7.33
C GLN A 86 3.98 11.96 -8.19
N PHE A 87 5.24 11.83 -8.61
CA PHE A 87 5.69 10.67 -9.38
C PHE A 87 5.49 9.36 -8.60
N ILE A 88 5.86 9.34 -7.31
CA ILE A 88 5.63 8.16 -6.46
C ILE A 88 4.13 7.87 -6.30
N ALA A 89 3.29 8.89 -6.18
CA ALA A 89 1.85 8.69 -6.11
C ALA A 89 1.29 8.07 -7.40
N ASP A 90 1.71 8.57 -8.57
CA ASP A 90 1.29 8.07 -9.88
C ASP A 90 1.78 6.64 -10.13
N ALA A 91 3.04 6.36 -9.76
CA ALA A 91 3.66 5.04 -9.91
C ALA A 91 2.96 3.99 -9.05
N LYS A 92 2.63 4.32 -7.79
CA LYS A 92 1.82 3.45 -6.91
C LYS A 92 0.38 3.28 -7.37
N ALA A 93 -0.17 4.23 -8.10
CA ALA A 93 -1.51 4.14 -8.67
C ALA A 93 -1.54 3.34 -9.99
N GLY A 94 -0.41 2.79 -10.44
CA GLY A 94 -0.31 2.03 -11.70
C GLY A 94 -0.61 2.91 -12.93
N THR A 95 -0.40 4.22 -12.83
CA THR A 95 -0.73 5.17 -13.90
C THR A 95 0.51 5.53 -14.75
N ARG A 96 1.73 5.06 -14.40
CA ARG A 96 2.99 5.31 -15.14
C ARG A 96 4.11 4.29 -14.91
#